data_AF-A0A0Q9M2V7-F1
#
_entry.id   AF-A0A0Q9M2V7-F1
#
_cell.length_a   1.000
_cell.length_b   1.000
_cell.length_c   1.000
_cell.angle_alpha   90.00
_cell.angle_beta   90.00
_cell.angle_gamma   90.00
#
_symmetry.space_group_name_H-M   'P 1'
#
loop_
_entity.id
_entity.type
_entity.pdbx_description
1 polymer ?
#
loop_
_entity_poly.entity_id
_entity_poly.type
_entity_poly.pdbx_seq_one_letter_code
_entity_poly.pdbx_strand_id
1 'polypeptide(L)' 'MSAAVRYSGRWSASAYERHRDRLLAAVEAAGLHPVGQPRWLRFDPPFTPWFLRHNEVVVDVAEPTQP' A
#
# COMPACT_ATOMS: atom_id res chain seq x y z
N MET A 1 10.52 -8.19 5.17
CA MET A 1 9.87 -7.00 5.79
C MET A 1 8.68 -6.63 4.91
N SER A 2 7.73 -5.83 5.39
CA SER A 2 6.67 -5.28 4.53
C SER A 2 6.50 -3.79 4.77
N ALA A 3 6.17 -3.06 3.72
CA ALA A 3 5.85 -1.64 3.76
C ALA A 3 4.38 -1.44 3.39
N ALA A 4 3.71 -0.49 4.05
CA ALA A 4 2.29 -0.26 3.86
C ALA A 4 1.96 1.24 3.84
N VAL A 5 0.93 1.61 3.08
CA VAL A 5 0.30 2.93 3.14
C VAL A 5 -1.20 2.80 3.36
N ARG A 6 -1.70 3.51 4.37
CA ARG A 6 -3.13 3.60 4.69
C ARG A 6 -3.78 4.75 3.94
N TYR A 7 -5.00 4.55 3.48
CA TYR A 7 -5.87 5.59 2.95
C TYR A 7 -7.35 5.34 3.27
N SER A 8 -8.11 6.43 3.40
CA SER A 8 -9.55 6.39 3.65
C SER A 8 -10.34 6.65 2.37
N GLY A 9 -11.64 6.37 2.44
CA GLY A 9 -12.58 6.69 1.37
C GLY A 9 -13.11 5.47 0.62
N ARG A 10 -13.88 5.74 -0.43
CA ARG A 10 -14.41 4.71 -1.32
C ARG A 10 -13.27 4.12 -2.15
N TRP A 11 -13.29 2.80 -2.32
CA TRP A 11 -12.38 2.13 -3.23
C TRP A 11 -12.61 2.57 -4.69
N SER A 12 -11.52 2.84 -5.38
CA SER A 12 -11.47 3.00 -6.84
C SER A 12 -10.08 2.57 -7.32
N ALA A 13 -9.99 2.10 -8.57
CA ALA A 13 -8.71 1.72 -9.18
C ALA A 13 -7.70 2.88 -9.17
N SER A 14 -8.14 4.09 -9.49
CA SER A 14 -7.28 5.29 -9.49
C SER A 14 -6.80 5.68 -8.09
N ALA A 15 -7.63 5.50 -7.05
CA ALA A 15 -7.18 5.68 -5.67
C ALA A 15 -6.14 4.61 -5.29
N TYR A 16 -6.35 3.36 -5.67
CA TYR A 16 -5.39 2.30 -5.44
C TYR A 16 -4.03 2.60 -6.12
N GLU A 17 -4.03 2.91 -7.42
CA GLU A 17 -2.82 3.20 -8.20
C GLU A 17 -2.04 4.38 -7.61
N ARG A 18 -2.70 5.48 -7.28
CA ARG A 18 -2.06 6.64 -6.65
C ARG A 18 -1.35 6.28 -5.35
N HIS A 19 -1.98 5.49 -4.48
CA HIS A 19 -1.38 5.09 -3.21
C HIS A 19 -0.30 4.02 -3.39
N ARG A 20 -0.47 3.10 -4.35
CA ARG A 20 0.57 2.15 -4.77
C ARG A 20 1.83 2.88 -5.20
N ASP A 21 1.70 3.86 -6.10
CA ASP A 21 2.85 4.58 -6.64
C ASP A 21 3.54 5.40 -5.56
N ARG A 22 2.76 6.01 -4.65
CA ARG A 22 3.29 6.68 -3.46
C ARG A 22 4.06 5.72 -2.54
N LEU A 23 3.54 4.50 -2.34
CA LEU A 23 4.21 3.49 -1.52
C LEU A 23 5.54 3.06 -2.16
N LEU A 24 5.53 2.74 -3.45
CA LEU A 24 6.73 2.31 -4.16
C LEU A 24 7.81 3.39 -4.17
N ALA A 25 7.44 4.65 -4.42
CA ALA A 25 8.36 5.78 -4.34
C ALA A 25 8.97 5.95 -2.93
N ALA A 26 8.17 5.73 -1.88
CA ALA A 26 8.67 5.81 -0.50
C ALA A 26 9.60 4.63 -0.15
N VAL A 27 9.30 3.43 -0.64
CA VAL A 27 10.14 2.24 -0.48
C VAL A 27 11.51 2.46 -1.14
N GLU A 28 11.51 2.97 -2.38
CA GLU A 28 12.74 3.30 -3.11
C GLU A 28 13.54 4.41 -2.42
N ALA A 29 12.87 5.47 -1.96
CA ALA A 29 13.51 6.55 -1.21
C ALA A 29 14.10 6.09 0.14
N ALA A 30 13.57 5.02 0.73
CA ALA A 30 14.11 4.37 1.92
C ALA A 30 15.28 3.41 1.60
N GLY A 31 15.68 3.30 0.32
CA GLY A 31 16.71 2.38 -0.13
C GLY A 31 16.31 0.91 -0.10
N LEU A 32 15.01 0.61 0.03
CA LEU A 32 14.48 -0.75 0.08
C LEU A 32 14.02 -1.19 -1.32
N HIS A 33 13.99 -2.51 -1.55
CA HIS A 33 13.48 -3.06 -2.80
C HIS A 33 12.14 -3.77 -2.58
N PRO A 34 11.09 -3.45 -3.38
CA PRO A 34 9.84 -4.18 -3.34
C PRO A 34 10.05 -5.61 -3.84
N VAL A 35 9.48 -6.56 -3.11
CA VAL A 35 9.49 -7.99 -3.40
C VAL A 35 8.07 -8.40 -3.78
N GLY A 36 7.89 -8.75 -5.05
CA GLY A 36 6.59 -9.15 -5.59
C GLY A 36 5.65 -7.98 -5.86
N GLN A 37 4.37 -8.30 -6.00
CA GLN A 37 3.34 -7.31 -6.39
C GLN A 37 2.69 -6.67 -5.16
N PRO A 38 2.46 -5.33 -5.18
CA PRO A 38 1.64 -4.68 -4.18
C PRO A 38 0.23 -5.26 -4.13
N ARG A 39 -0.32 -5.40 -2.92
CA ARG A 39 -1.64 -5.97 -2.65
C ARG A 39 -2.51 -4.94 -1.94
N TRP A 40 -3.78 -4.87 -2.30
CA TRP A 40 -4.77 -4.07 -1.59
C TRP A 40 -5.41 -4.89 -0.47
N LEU A 41 -5.40 -4.36 0.76
CA LEU A 41 -6.10 -4.94 1.90
C LEU A 41 -7.33 -4.11 2.24
N ARG A 42 -8.47 -4.81 2.39
CA ARG A 42 -9.76 -4.25 2.80
C ARG A 42 -10.25 -4.99 4.03
N PHE A 43 -10.47 -4.26 5.11
CA PHE A 43 -10.89 -4.82 6.38
C PHE A 43 -12.35 -4.50 6.74
N ASP A 44 -12.96 -3.51 6.06
CA ASP A 44 -14.29 -3.03 6.45
C ASP A 44 -15.46 -3.85 5.88
N PRO A 45 -16.46 -4.16 6.72
CA PRO A 45 -17.76 -4.66 6.27
C PRO A 45 -18.47 -3.72 5.27
N PRO A 46 -19.43 -4.23 4.47
CA PRO A 46 -20.14 -3.42 3.47
C PRO A 46 -20.93 -2.25 4.08
N PHE A 47 -21.37 -2.36 5.33
CA PHE A 47 -22.13 -1.34 6.06
C PHE A 47 -21.27 -0.20 6.66
N THR A 48 -19.93 -0.31 6.66
CA THR A 48 -19.08 0.78 7.16
C THR A 48 -19.18 2.00 6.24
N PRO A 49 -19.56 3.18 6.77
CA PRO A 49 -19.59 4.43 6.00
C PRO A 49 -18.24 4.69 5.34
N TRP A 50 -18.25 5.16 4.08
CA TRP A 50 -17.05 5.22 3.24
C TRP A 50 -15.92 6.08 3.82
N PHE A 51 -16.23 7.09 4.64
CA PHE A 51 -15.25 7.95 5.29
C PHE A 51 -14.57 7.31 6.50
N LEU A 52 -15.17 6.27 7.10
CA LEU A 52 -14.57 5.47 8.17
C LEU A 52 -13.77 4.29 7.65
N ARG A 53 -13.84 4.01 6.34
CA ARG A 53 -13.16 2.87 5.75
C ARG A 53 -11.64 3.00 5.84
N HIS A 54 -11.01 1.86 6.11
CA HIS A 54 -9.60 1.64 6.19
C HIS A 54 -9.16 0.75 5.02
N ASN A 55 -8.44 1.36 4.08
CA ASN A 55 -7.81 0.67 2.96
C ASN A 55 -6.30 0.76 3.12
N GLU A 56 -5.60 -0.32 2.78
CA GLU A 56 -4.14 -0.33 2.76
C GLU A 56 -3.61 -0.87 1.43
N VAL A 57 -2.53 -0.28 0.94
CA VAL A 57 -1.67 -0.95 -0.06
C VAL A 57 -0.45 -1.45 0.68
N VAL A 58 -0.12 -2.73 0.49
CA VAL A 58 1.00 -3.40 1.16
C VAL A 58 1.90 -4.04 0.11
N VAL A 59 3.20 -3.92 0.28
CA VAL A 59 4.20 -4.64 -0.53
C VAL A 59 5.26 -5.21 0.39
N ASP A 60 5.71 -6.42 0.09
CA ASP A 60 6.85 -7.00 0.80
C ASP A 60 8.12 -6.29 0.32
N VAL A 61 9.11 -6.15 1.19
CA VAL A 61 10.36 -5.44 0.89
C VAL A 61 11.56 -6.21 1.45
N ALA A 62 12.67 -6.08 0.74
CA ALA A 62 13.98 -6.56 1.12
C ALA A 62 14.95 -5.39 1.27
N GLU A 63 15.90 -5.53 2.17
CA GLU A 63 17.06 -4.66 2.20
C GLU A 63 17.88 -4.92 0.92
N PRO A 64 18.54 -3.88 0.37
CA PRO A 64 19.51 -4.07 -0.68
C PRO A 64 20.61 -4.94 -0.09
N THR A 65 20.78 -6.16 -0.61
CA THR A 65 21.92 -7.00 -0.27
C THR A 65 23.16 -6.20 -0.63
N GLN A 66 23.82 -5.63 0.39
CA GLN A 66 25.12 -4.99 0.19
C GLN A 66 26.07 -6.07 -0.33
N PRO A 67 26.81 -5.83 -1.43
CA PRO A 67 27.82 -6.76 -1.91
C PRO A 67 28.94 -6.97 -0.89
#